data_AF-A0A7Y2VKS3-F1
#
_entry.id   AF-A0A7Y2VKS3-F1
#
_cell.length_a   1.000
_cell.length_b   1.000
_cell.length_c   1.000
_cell.angle_alpha   90.00
_cell.angle_beta   90.00
_cell.angle_gamma   90.00
#
_symmetry.space_group_name_H-M   'P 1'
#
loop_
_entity.id
_entity.type
_entity.pdbx_description
1 polymer ?
#
loop_
_entity_poly.entity_id
_entity_poly.type
_entity_poly.pdbx_seq_one_letter_code
_entity_poly.pdbx_strand_id
1 'polypeptide(L)' 'QIQFENRTGFTGALVLGDQVLLGLIPMEDMDLVVLPKTRRIAVNPLSPNVPMSRA' A
#
# COMPACT_ATOMS: atom_id res chain seq x y z
N GLN A 1 3.13 4.07 -12.43
CA GLN A 1 2.07 3.20 -11.88
C GLN A 1 2.72 2.27 -10.86
N ILE A 2 2.11 2.12 -9.69
CA ILE A 2 2.58 1.22 -8.63
C ILE A 2 1.61 0.05 -8.55
N GLN A 3 2.15 -1.17 -8.45
CA GLN A 3 1.39 -2.40 -8.27
C GLN A 3 1.93 -3.11 -7.03
N PHE A 4 1.03 -3.47 -6.13
CA PHE A 4 1.36 -4.21 -4.92
C PHE A 4 0.25 -5.24 -4.67
N GLU A 5 0.60 -6.53 -4.68
CA GLU A 5 -0.36 -7.63 -4.62
C GLU A 5 -1.52 -7.44 -5.62
N ASN A 6 -2.76 -7.34 -5.15
CA ASN A 6 -3.94 -7.08 -5.98
C ASN A 6 -4.36 -5.60 -5.97
N ARG A 7 -3.46 -4.69 -5.60
CA ARG A 7 -3.69 -3.23 -5.59
C ARG A 7 -2.90 -2.56 -6.69
N THR A 8 -3.52 -1.59 -7.33
CA THR A 8 -2.89 -0.73 -8.33
C THR A 8 -3.23 0.71 -8.01
N GLY A 9 -2.23 1.58 -8.01
CA GLY A 9 -2.38 3.00 -7.74
C GLY A 9 -1.45 3.86 -8.60
N PHE A 10 -1.78 5.15 -8.71
CA PHE A 10 -0.94 6.14 -9.36
C PHE A 10 -0.58 7.24 -8.37
N THR A 11 0.69 7.28 -7.96
CA THR A 11 1.20 8.26 -7.00
C THR A 11 2.67 8.54 -7.29
N GLY A 12 3.17 9.65 -6.73
CA GLY A 12 4.62 9.82 -6.54
C GLY A 12 5.13 8.88 -5.45
N ALA A 13 6.34 8.35 -5.67
CA ALA A 13 7.09 7.60 -4.68
C ALA A 13 8.58 7.93 -4.85
N LEU A 14 9.35 7.85 -3.76
CA LEU A 14 10.79 8.08 -3.81
C LEU A 14 11.50 6.73 -3.99
N VAL A 15 12.32 6.61 -5.02
CA VAL A 15 13.09 5.38 -5.29
C VAL A 15 14.48 5.52 -4.67
N LEU A 16 14.81 4.64 -3.73
CA LEU A 16 16.10 4.52 -3.07
C LEU A 16 16.81 3.26 -3.56
N GLY A 17 17.52 3.37 -4.68
CA GLY A 17 18.20 2.22 -5.29
C GLY A 17 17.19 1.17 -5.77
N ASP A 18 17.15 0.03 -5.09
CA ASP A 18 16.23 -1.09 -5.34
C ASP A 18 14.95 -1.05 -4.48
N GLN A 19 14.83 -0.08 -3.56
CA GLN A 19 13.68 0.06 -2.66
C GLN A 19 12.84 1.29 -3.03
N VAL A 20 11.55 1.22 -2.75
CA VAL A 20 10.61 2.33 -2.95
C VAL A 20 10.08 2.79 -1.60
N LEU A 21 10.23 4.07 -1.31
CA LEU A 21 9.55 4.73 -0.20
C LEU A 21 8.16 5.18 -0.63
N LEU A 22 7.17 4.53 -0.03
CA LEU A 22 5.76 4.84 -0.22
C LEU A 22 5.28 5.71 0.96
N GLY A 23 4.62 6.82 0.64
CA GLY A 23 4.05 7.72 1.66
C GLY A 23 2.75 7.18 2.27
N LEU A 24 2.26 7.87 3.30
CA LEU A 24 1.02 7.51 3.98
C LEU A 24 -0.21 7.59 3.05
N ILE A 25 -0.34 8.68 2.28
CA ILE A 25 -1.48 8.91 1.39
C ILE A 25 -1.70 7.74 0.42
N PRO A 26 -0.69 7.29 -0.36
CA PRO A 26 -0.90 6.14 -1.24
C PRO A 26 -1.06 4.81 -0.50
N MET A 27 -0.57 4.67 0.75
CA MET A 27 -0.87 3.49 1.56
C MET A 27 -2.34 3.43 1.98
N GLU A 28 -2.94 4.58 2.29
CA GLU A 28 -4.36 4.71 2.62
C GLU A 28 -5.24 4.50 1.38
N ASP A 29 -4.89 5.14 0.26
CA ASP A 29 -5.61 5.00 -1.01
C ASP A 29 -5.64 3.55 -1.51
N MET A 30 -4.54 2.81 -1.32
CA MET A 30 -4.45 1.39 -1.68
C MET A 30 -5.02 0.44 -0.60
N ASP A 31 -5.50 0.99 0.54
CA ASP A 31 -6.04 0.26 1.68
C ASP A 31 -5.09 -0.85 2.17
N LEU A 32 -3.87 -0.44 2.49
CA LEU A 32 -2.79 -1.30 2.95
C LEU A 32 -2.64 -1.22 4.46
N VAL A 33 -2.32 -2.36 5.08
CA VAL A 33 -2.05 -2.47 6.52
C VAL A 33 -0.61 -2.85 6.79
N VAL A 34 -0.01 -2.20 7.79
CA VAL A 34 1.32 -2.58 8.29
C VAL A 34 1.17 -3.71 9.30
N LEU A 35 1.99 -4.74 9.16
CA LEU A 35 2.14 -5.85 10.10
C LEU A 35 3.48 -5.67 10.85
N PRO A 36 3.51 -4.98 12.01
CA PRO A 36 4.77 -4.60 12.64
C PRO A 36 5.60 -5.80 13.10
N LYS A 37 4.91 -6.87 13.53
CA LYS A 37 5.54 -8.12 13.99
C LYS A 37 6.38 -8.78 12.90
N THR A 38 5.94 -8.72 11.64
CA THR A 38 6.63 -9.33 10.50
C THR A 38 7.39 -8.32 9.65
N ARG A 39 7.26 -7.01 9.96
CA ARG A 39 7.84 -5.90 9.18
C ARG A 39 7.41 -5.96 7.70
N ARG A 40 6.12 -6.24 7.46
CA ARG A 40 5.54 -6.32 6.11
C ARG A 40 4.36 -5.37 6.00
N ILE A 41 4.07 -4.99 4.76
CA ILE A 41 2.80 -4.38 4.37
C ILE A 41 1.97 -5.48 3.70
N ALA A 42 0.66 -5.46 3.87
CA ALA A 42 -0.26 -6.41 3.26
C ALA A 42 -1.56 -5.70 2.86
N VAL A 43 -2.33 -6.33 1.98
CA VAL A 43 -3.71 -5.91 1.69
C VAL A 43 -4.55 -6.00 2.96
N ASN A 44 -5.39 -4.99 3.20
CA ASN A 44 -6.32 -5.01 4.32
C ASN A 44 -7.25 -6.25 4.23
N PRO A 45 -7.23 -7.15 5.23
CA PRO A 45 -8.03 -8.37 5.21
C PRO A 45 -9.54 -8.11 5.32
N LEU A 46 -9.94 -6.91 5.77
CA LEU A 46 -11.36 -6.51 5.84
C LEU A 46 -11.92 -6.13 4.47
N SER A 47 -11.07 -5.93 3.47
CA SER A 47 -11.41 -5.45 2.13
C SER A 47 -10.57 -6.20 1.08
N PRO A 48 -10.66 -7.53 1.01
CA PRO A 48 -9.69 -8.36 0.29
C PRO A 48 -9.66 -8.09 -1.21
N ASN A 49 -10.79 -7.71 -1.82
CA ASN A 49 -10.92 -7.60 -3.28
C ASN A 49 -10.75 -6.18 -3.82
N VAL A 50 -11.18 -5.16 -3.06
CA VAL A 50 -11.19 -3.75 -3.50
C VAL A 50 -10.74 -2.83 -2.37
N PRO A 51 -9.98 -1.75 -2.64
CA PRO A 51 -9.65 -0.75 -1.64
C PRO A 51 -10.92 -0.08 -1.10
N MET A 52 -11.00 0.09 0.22
CA MET A 52 -12.09 0.81 0.87
C MET A 52 -11.54 2.05 1.56
N SER A 53 -12.03 3.23 1.17
CA SER A 53 -11.78 4.46 1.93
C SER A 53 -12.63 4.45 3.20
N ARG A 54 -12.02 4.74 4.34
CA ARG A 54 -12.74 4.98 5.60
C ARG A 54 -12.71 6.49 5.85
N ALA A 55 -13.86 7.13 5.67
CA ALA A 55 -14.06 8.54 6.02
C ALA A 55 -14.07 8.75 7.55
#